data_AF-A0A653CQ58-F1
#
_entry.id   AF-A0A653CQ58-F1
#
_cell.length_a   1.000
_cell.length_b   1.000
_cell.length_c   1.000
_cell.angle_alpha   90.00
_cell.angle_beta   90.00
_cell.angle_gamma   90.00
#
_symmetry.space_group_name_H-M   'P 1'
#
loop_
_entity.id
_entity.type
_entity.pdbx_description
1 polymer ?
#
loop_
_entity_poly.entity_id
_entity_poly.type
_entity_poly.pdbx_seq_one_letter_code
_entity_poly.pdbx_strand_id
1 'polypeptide(L)'
;MWKSEQILLKSVGRRSYSHAKKIIAIRREDQSVWERRAPFSPSHVKKLVKYGVKVIVQPSNRRAYPMQAYINAGAIVQEDISEANVIFGVKQVT
;
A
#
# COMPACT_ATOMS: atom_id res chain seq x y z
N MET A 1 -3.55 -42.29 23.37
CA MET A 1 -2.35 -42.04 22.55
C MET A 1 -2.83 -41.41 21.25
N TRP A 2 -2.20 -40.33 20.78
CA TRP A 2 -2.54 -39.50 19.58
C TRP A 2 -3.24 -38.16 19.87
N LYS A 3 -2.64 -37.35 20.75
CA LYS A 3 -3.03 -35.95 20.99
C LYS A 3 -1.76 -35.13 21.24
N SER A 4 -1.04 -34.71 20.20
CA SER A 4 0.11 -33.79 20.43
C SER A 4 0.79 -33.14 19.21
N GLU A 5 0.72 -33.66 17.98
CA GLU A 5 1.68 -33.22 16.95
C GLU A 5 1.18 -32.29 15.84
N GLN A 6 0.00 -31.68 15.98
CA GLN A 6 -0.48 -30.68 15.00
C GLN A 6 -0.48 -29.23 15.49
N ILE A 7 0.10 -28.95 16.68
CA ILE A 7 0.03 -27.62 17.30
C ILE A 7 1.33 -26.79 17.09
N LEU A 8 2.41 -27.38 16.56
CA LEU A 8 3.75 -26.76 16.57
C LEU A 8 4.20 -26.04 15.28
N LEU A 9 3.28 -25.61 14.40
CA LEU A 9 3.63 -24.86 13.18
C LEU A 9 2.75 -23.61 12.91
N LYS A 10 2.16 -22.99 13.94
CA LYS A 10 1.38 -21.75 13.78
C LYS A 10 1.87 -20.54 14.57
N SER A 11 3.11 -20.57 15.06
CA SER A 11 3.72 -19.46 15.80
C SER A 11 5.08 -19.05 15.23
N VAL A 12 5.23 -19.03 13.90
CA VAL A 12 6.27 -18.20 13.29
C VAL A 12 5.97 -16.78 13.74
N GLY A 13 6.83 -16.27 14.63
CA GLY A 13 6.58 -15.10 15.44
C GLY A 13 5.96 -13.95 14.65
N ARG A 14 4.72 -13.62 14.98
CA ARG A 14 4.20 -12.28 14.73
C ARG A 14 5.09 -11.36 15.55
N ARG A 15 6.18 -10.84 14.95
CA ARG A 15 6.90 -9.71 15.53
C ARG A 15 5.83 -8.65 15.78
N SER A 16 5.52 -8.41 17.05
CA SER A 16 4.76 -7.24 17.47
C SER A 16 5.66 -6.04 17.22
N TYR A 17 5.76 -5.64 15.95
CA TYR A 17 6.12 -4.26 15.63
C TYR A 17 5.16 -3.40 16.42
N SER A 18 5.70 -2.40 17.13
CA SER A 18 4.94 -1.40 17.85
C SER A 18 3.74 -0.92 17.00
N HIS A 19 2.69 -0.41 17.63
CA HIS A 19 1.53 0.19 16.97
C HIS A 19 1.89 1.50 16.22
N ALA A 20 3.07 1.56 15.58
CA ALA A 20 3.37 2.57 14.59
C ALA A 20 2.24 2.55 13.55
N LYS A 21 1.64 3.72 13.32
CA LYS A 21 0.64 3.90 12.27
C LYS A 21 1.21 3.30 10.98
N LYS A 22 0.48 2.39 10.35
CA LYS A 22 0.90 1.77 9.09
C LYS A 22 0.36 2.64 7.97
N ILE A 23 1.11 3.68 7.61
CA ILE A 23 0.74 4.63 6.55
C ILE A 23 1.66 4.43 5.37
N ILE A 24 1.05 4.16 4.22
CA ILE A 24 1.73 4.00 2.95
C ILE A 24 1.25 5.09 1.99
N ALA A 25 2.18 5.70 1.25
CA ALA A 25 1.84 6.63 0.17
C ALA A 25 2.24 6.09 -1.21
N ILE A 26 1.43 6.43 -2.21
CA ILE A 26 1.70 6.24 -3.63
C ILE A 26 2.00 7.61 -4.24
N ARG A 27 3.28 7.84 -4.60
CA ARG A 27 3.72 9.08 -5.23
C ARG A 27 3.19 9.19 -6.66
N ARG A 28 3.02 10.42 -7.16
CA ARG A 28 2.85 10.69 -8.58
C ARG A 28 4.23 10.64 -9.26
N GLU A 29 4.33 9.88 -10.35
CA GLU A 29 5.52 9.90 -11.18
C GLU A 29 5.54 11.14 -12.08
N ASP A 30 6.66 11.84 -12.08
CA ASP A 30 6.94 13.08 -12.78
C ASP A 30 7.92 12.88 -13.95
N GLN A 31 8.90 11.97 -13.80
CA GLN A 31 10.05 11.87 -14.72
C GLN A 31 9.76 11.40 -16.15
N SER A 32 8.93 10.37 -16.32
CA SER A 32 8.77 9.73 -17.62
C SER A 32 7.38 9.96 -18.17
N VAL A 33 7.26 10.76 -19.25
CA VAL A 33 5.98 11.11 -19.92
C VAL A 33 5.17 9.88 -20.37
N TRP A 34 5.86 8.77 -20.62
CA TRP A 34 5.27 7.53 -21.11
C TRP A 34 4.99 6.49 -20.00
N GLU A 35 5.43 6.74 -18.76
CA GLU A 35 5.20 5.82 -17.65
C GLU A 35 3.75 5.95 -17.16
N ARG A 36 2.96 4.91 -17.40
CA ARG A 36 1.55 4.82 -16.99
C ARG A 36 1.34 3.79 -15.89
N ARG A 37 2.36 3.02 -15.48
CA ARG A 37 2.22 2.03 -14.42
C ARG A 37 2.01 2.72 -13.06
N ALA A 38 1.36 2.00 -12.16
CA ALA A 38 1.24 2.39 -10.76
C ALA A 38 1.94 1.34 -9.90
N PRO A 39 2.56 1.71 -8.78
CA PRO A 39 3.24 0.75 -7.91
C PRO A 39 2.26 -0.26 -7.30
N PHE A 40 1.01 0.15 -7.08
CA PHE A 40 -0.06 -0.74 -6.65
C PHE A 40 -1.31 -0.61 -7.53
N SER A 41 -1.94 -1.76 -7.79
CA SER A 41 -3.27 -1.82 -8.37
C SER A 41 -4.34 -1.48 -7.32
N PRO A 42 -5.53 -1.01 -7.72
CA PRO A 42 -6.65 -0.78 -6.78
C PRO A 42 -7.02 -2.03 -5.96
N SER A 43 -6.85 -3.23 -6.54
CA SER A 43 -7.09 -4.49 -5.84
C SER A 43 -6.11 -4.73 -4.68
N HIS A 44 -4.83 -4.34 -4.84
CA HIS A 44 -3.83 -4.43 -3.78
C HIS A 44 -4.10 -3.40 -2.69
N VAL A 45 -4.48 -2.18 -3.08
CA VAL A 45 -4.87 -1.13 -2.14
C VAL A 45 -6.05 -1.57 -1.28
N LYS A 46 -7.09 -2.17 -1.88
CA LYS A 46 -8.23 -2.73 -1.13
C LYS A 46 -7.82 -3.77 -0.10
N LYS A 47 -6.85 -4.64 -0.43
CA LYS A 47 -6.30 -5.62 0.52
C LYS A 47 -5.56 -4.93 1.66
N LEU A 48 -4.69 -3.97 1.37
CA LEU A 48 -3.94 -3.21 2.37
C LEU A 48 -4.88 -2.46 3.35
N VAL A 49 -5.89 -1.79 2.81
CA VAL A 49 -6.92 -1.11 3.62
C VAL A 49 -7.66 -2.11 4.51
N LYS A 50 -8.00 -3.31 3.99
CA LYS A 50 -8.60 -4.39 4.79
C LYS A 50 -7.70 -4.88 5.93
N TYR A 51 -6.38 -4.80 5.77
CA TYR A 51 -5.41 -5.11 6.84
C TYR A 51 -5.19 -3.94 7.82
N GLY A 52 -5.94 -2.84 7.71
CA GLY A 52 -5.83 -1.67 8.57
C GLY A 52 -4.67 -0.74 8.22
N VAL A 53 -4.15 -0.82 6.99
CA VAL A 53 -3.12 0.09 6.49
C VAL A 53 -3.81 1.32 5.87
N LYS A 54 -3.41 2.52 6.29
CA LYS A 54 -3.86 3.76 5.67
C LYS A 54 -3.07 3.95 4.37
N VAL A 55 -3.77 3.98 3.24
CA VAL A 55 -3.15 4.17 1.92
C VAL A 55 -3.49 5.56 1.41
N ILE A 56 -2.44 6.33 1.15
CA ILE A 56 -2.49 7.68 0.62
C ILE A 56 -2.06 7.65 -0.84
N VAL A 57 -2.76 8.35 -1.72
CA VAL A 57 -2.48 8.38 -3.16
C VAL A 57 -2.42 9.82 -3.64
N GLN A 58 -1.27 10.25 -4.16
CA GLN A 58 -1.21 11.54 -4.84
C GLN A 58 -2.05 11.50 -6.12
N PRO A 59 -2.88 12.49 -6.41
CA PRO A 59 -3.67 12.50 -7.64
C PRO A 59 -2.74 12.52 -8.87
N SER A 60 -3.13 11.82 -9.94
CA SER A 60 -2.37 11.78 -11.19
C SER A 60 -3.28 11.43 -12.35
N ASN A 61 -3.17 12.19 -13.43
CA ASN A 61 -3.95 11.98 -14.65
C ASN A 61 -3.30 10.97 -15.59
N ARG A 62 -2.09 10.49 -15.28
CA ARG A 62 -1.26 9.70 -16.20
C ARG A 62 -1.22 8.21 -15.88
N ARG A 63 -1.67 7.81 -14.69
CA ARG A 63 -1.73 6.40 -14.28
C ARG A 63 -2.72 5.60 -15.13
N ALA A 64 -2.46 4.32 -15.27
CA ALA A 64 -3.33 3.36 -15.95
C ALA A 64 -4.67 3.15 -15.23
N TYR A 65 -4.70 3.37 -13.91
CA TYR A 65 -5.91 3.27 -13.10
C TYR A 65 -6.48 4.67 -12.81
N PRO A 66 -7.80 4.89 -12.99
CA PRO A 66 -8.42 6.16 -12.66
C PRO A 66 -8.40 6.38 -11.14
N MET A 67 -8.37 7.65 -10.71
CA MET A 67 -8.36 8.01 -9.29
C MET A 67 -9.57 7.44 -8.54
N GLN A 68 -10.74 7.41 -9.18
CA GLN A 68 -11.95 6.86 -8.60
C GLN A 68 -11.80 5.39 -8.19
N ALA A 69 -10.99 4.59 -8.90
CA ALA A 69 -10.74 3.21 -8.53
C ALA A 69 -9.98 3.08 -7.20
N TYR A 70 -9.08 4.03 -6.90
CA TYR A 70 -8.40 4.08 -5.61
C TYR A 70 -9.31 4.53 -4.48
N ILE A 71 -10.16 5.54 -4.73
CA ILE A 71 -11.16 6.00 -3.76
C ILE A 71 -12.11 4.85 -3.41
N ASN A 72 -12.62 4.13 -4.43
CA ASN A 72 -13.49 2.97 -4.24
C ASN A 72 -12.79 1.79 -3.53
N ALA A 73 -11.46 1.73 -3.58
CA ALA A 73 -10.67 0.75 -2.84
C ALA A 73 -10.44 1.14 -1.37
N GLY A 74 -10.86 2.34 -0.94
CA GLY A 74 -10.67 2.88 0.40
C GLY A 74 -9.36 3.66 0.58
N ALA A 75 -8.73 4.10 -0.51
CA ALA A 75 -7.56 4.96 -0.45
C ALA A 75 -7.97 6.43 -0.23
N ILE A 76 -7.09 7.19 0.40
CA ILE A 76 -7.24 8.63 0.58
C ILE A 76 -6.45 9.32 -0.53
N VAL A 77 -7.11 10.15 -1.33
CA VAL A 77 -6.45 10.94 -2.37
C VAL A 77 -6.07 12.28 -1.77
N GLN A 78 -4.77 12.57 -1.70
CA GLN A 78 -4.24 13.83 -1.16
C GLN A 78 -2.86 14.12 -1.77
N GLU A 79 -2.49 15.40 -1.91
CA GLU A 79 -1.17 15.79 -2.45
C GLU A 79 -0.05 15.61 -1.43
N ASP A 80 -0.30 15.99 -0.17
CA ASP A 80 0.69 15.90 0.89
C ASP A 80 0.88 14.44 1.35
N ILE A 81 2.07 13.88 1.18
CA ILE A 81 2.40 12.51 1.59
C ILE A 81 3.39 12.45 2.75
N SER A 82 3.65 13.59 3.42
CA SER A 82 4.58 13.70 4.55
C SER A 82 4.21 12.81 5.74
N GLU A 83 2.91 12.48 5.91
CA GLU A 83 2.42 11.59 6.96
C GLU A 83 2.81 10.12 6.75
N ALA A 84 3.21 9.73 5.52
CA ALA A 84 3.46 8.34 5.19
C ALA A 84 4.81 7.85 5.73
N ASN A 85 4.80 6.65 6.35
CA ASN A 85 6.02 5.99 6.81
C ASN A 85 6.83 5.42 5.65
N VAL A 86 6.15 5.01 4.59
CA VAL A 86 6.76 4.44 3.38
C VAL A 86 6.09 5.04 2.15
N ILE A 87 6.90 5.56 1.25
CA ILE A 87 6.46 6.11 -0.04
C ILE A 87 6.88 5.15 -1.14
N PHE A 88 5.95 4.78 -2.00
CA PHE A 88 6.20 3.93 -3.16
C PHE A 88 6.14 4.74 -4.45
N GLY A 89 7.14 4.49 -5.30
CA GLY A 89 7.21 4.93 -6.69
C GLY A 89 7.56 3.76 -7.61
N VAL A 90 7.48 4.00 -8.92
CA VAL A 90 7.81 3.03 -9.97
C VAL A 90 9.27 3.20 -10.42
N LYS A 91 9.73 4.45 -10.56
CA LYS A 91 11.10 4.76 -10.99
C LYS A 91 11.90 5.39 -9.85
N GLN A 92 13.21 5.49 -10.08
CA GLN A 92 14.12 6.14 -9.17
C GLN A 92 13.69 7.58 -8.93
N VAL A 93 13.85 8.02 -7.68
CA VAL A 93 13.79 9.43 -7.32
C VAL A 93 15.14 10.01 -7.72
N THR A 94 15.14 11.04 -8.56
CA THR A 94 16.34 11.83 -8.88
C THR A 94 16.42 13.01 -7.92
#